data_AF-A0A0B6YLT2-F1
#
_entry.id   AF-A0A0B6YLT2-F1
#
_cell.length_a   1.000
_cell.length_b   1.000
_cell.length_c   1.000
_cell.angle_alpha   90.00
_cell.angle_beta   90.00
_cell.angle_gamma   90.00
#
_symmetry.space_group_name_H-M   'P 1'
#
loop_
_entity.id
_entity.type
_entity.pdbx_description
1 polymer ?
#
loop_
_entity_poly.entity_id
_entity_poly.type
_entity_poly.pdbx_seq_one_letter_code
_entity_poly.pdbx_strand_id
1 'polypeptide(L)'
;TLQAVFKNLETFAFQDELGSLVLRVCQVVPYGVLCFLPSYKVLDKLWNRWESTGLKRKLEQKKIVIREPRNSDKLNFEDQLNLFYEALKPQPDRVNETDTDGAVFFAVCRGKVSEGL
;
A
#
# COMPACT_ATOMS: atom_id res chain seq x y z
N THR A 1 1.40 19.54 10.61
CA THR A 1 2.19 18.99 9.49
C THR A 1 2.69 17.62 9.89
N LEU A 2 2.48 16.58 9.06
CA LEU A 2 2.99 15.23 9.33
C LEU A 2 4.53 15.25 9.36
N GLN A 3 5.12 14.84 10.49
CA GLN A 3 6.57 14.74 10.65
C GLN A 3 6.95 13.29 10.95
N ALA A 4 7.53 12.61 9.97
CA ALA A 4 7.93 11.20 10.04
C ALA A 4 9.26 10.98 10.79
N VAL A 5 9.35 11.47 12.03
CA VAL A 5 10.48 11.20 12.93
C VAL A 5 10.21 9.99 13.81
N PHE A 6 11.25 9.30 14.28
CA PHE A 6 11.13 8.05 15.06
C PHE A 6 10.10 8.14 16.18
N LYS A 7 10.12 9.22 16.98
CA LYS A 7 9.17 9.44 18.08
C LYS A 7 7.71 9.50 17.60
N ASN A 8 7.46 10.13 16.46
CA ASN A 8 6.10 10.32 15.95
C ASN A 8 5.56 9.05 15.30
N LEU A 9 6.41 8.25 14.65
CA LEU A 9 6.03 6.96 14.05
C LEU A 9 5.47 5.95 15.07
N GLU A 10 5.82 6.11 16.34
CA GLU A 10 5.27 5.30 17.44
C GLU A 10 3.86 5.73 17.85
N THR A 11 3.40 6.92 17.47
CA THR A 11 2.09 7.45 17.90
C THR A 11 0.98 6.98 16.97
N PHE A 12 -0.16 6.60 17.55
CA PHE A 12 -1.35 6.25 16.75
C PHE A 12 -1.88 7.42 15.93
N ALA A 13 -1.82 8.64 16.46
CA ALA A 13 -2.24 9.85 15.74
C ALA A 13 -1.48 10.00 14.41
N PHE A 14 -0.15 9.86 14.43
CA PHE A 14 0.63 9.91 13.20
C PHE A 14 0.27 8.79 12.23
N GLN A 15 0.11 7.55 12.73
CA GLN A 15 -0.23 6.39 11.90
C GLN A 15 -1.60 6.56 11.23
N ASP A 16 -2.58 7.12 11.94
CA ASP A 16 -3.94 7.35 11.45
C ASP A 16 -3.99 8.52 10.44
N GLU A 17 -3.27 9.60 10.72
CA GLU A 17 -3.16 10.74 9.80
C GLU A 17 -2.44 10.32 8.50
N LEU A 18 -1.36 9.54 8.60
CA LEU A 18 -0.65 9.00 7.43
C LEU A 18 -1.57 8.07 6.62
N GLY A 19 -2.29 7.16 7.27
CA GLY A 19 -3.24 6.29 6.58
C GLY A 19 -4.35 7.09 5.88
N SER A 20 -4.83 8.16 6.52
CA SER A 20 -5.85 9.05 5.94
C SER A 20 -5.31 9.84 4.74
N LEU A 21 -4.03 10.20 4.75
CA LEU A 21 -3.36 10.77 3.57
C LEU A 21 -3.28 9.75 2.44
N VAL A 22 -2.82 8.53 2.71
CA VAL A 22 -2.70 7.46 1.69
C VAL A 22 -4.06 7.12 1.08
N LEU A 23 -5.12 7.04 1.91
CA LEU A 23 -6.48 6.81 1.42
C LEU A 23 -6.93 7.91 0.45
N ARG A 24 -6.68 9.19 0.77
CA ARG A 24 -7.01 10.30 -0.12
C ARG A 24 -6.25 10.24 -1.44
N VAL A 25 -4.97 9.86 -1.40
CA VAL A 25 -4.18 9.65 -2.62
C VAL A 25 -4.81 8.53 -3.46
N CYS A 26 -5.14 7.40 -2.85
CA CYS A 26 -5.75 6.26 -3.55
C CYS A 26 -7.15 6.56 -4.11
N GLN A 27 -7.87 7.53 -3.57
CA GLN A 27 -9.17 7.98 -4.08
C GLN A 27 -9.07 8.87 -5.32
N VAL A 28 -7.94 9.55 -5.52
CA VAL A 28 -7.76 10.53 -6.59
C VAL A 28 -6.86 10.01 -7.71
N VAL A 29 -5.85 9.20 -7.38
CA VAL A 29 -4.91 8.64 -8.36
C VAL A 29 -5.53 7.40 -9.01
N PRO A 30 -5.76 7.40 -10.33
CA PRO A 30 -6.28 6.23 -11.04
C PRO A 30 -5.21 5.14 -11.14
N TYR A 31 -5.64 3.90 -11.37
CA TYR A 31 -4.78 2.73 -11.55
C TYR A 31 -3.85 2.46 -10.35
N GLY A 32 -2.56 2.82 -10.42
CA GLY A 32 -1.52 2.34 -9.51
C GLY A 32 -0.95 3.38 -8.56
N VAL A 33 -0.72 2.99 -7.31
CA VAL A 33 0.10 3.74 -6.35
C VAL A 33 1.21 2.84 -5.82
N LEU A 34 2.47 3.22 -6.04
CA LEU A 34 3.63 2.58 -5.40
C LEU A 34 4.09 3.44 -4.22
N CYS A 35 3.99 2.90 -3.00
CA CYS A 35 4.27 3.64 -1.77
C CYS A 35 5.49 3.03 -1.04
N PHE A 36 6.58 3.78 -0.97
CA PHE A 36 7.79 3.34 -0.28
C PHE A 36 7.80 3.73 1.19
N LEU A 37 8.09 2.77 2.06
CA LEU A 37 8.25 2.92 3.50
C LEU A 37 9.71 2.71 3.92
N PRO A 38 10.15 3.32 5.03
CA PRO A 38 11.57 3.33 5.38
C PRO A 38 12.09 1.99 5.95
N SER A 39 11.22 1.06 6.34
CA SER A 39 11.61 -0.27 6.82
C SER A 39 10.39 -1.21 6.90
N TYR A 40 10.63 -2.52 6.91
CA TYR A 40 9.59 -3.52 7.20
C TYR A 40 8.95 -3.31 8.58
N LYS A 41 9.70 -2.82 9.58
CA LYS A 41 9.15 -2.52 10.91
C LYS A 41 8.07 -1.44 10.85
N VAL A 42 8.26 -0.41 10.01
CA VAL A 42 7.26 0.64 9.80
C VAL A 42 6.08 0.11 9.00
N LEU A 43 6.33 -0.70 7.96
CA LEU A 43 5.28 -1.38 7.19
C LEU A 43 4.37 -2.22 8.09
N ASP A 44 4.94 -3.14 8.88
CA ASP A 44 4.18 -4.02 9.78
C ASP A 44 3.33 -3.22 10.78
N LYS A 45 3.90 -2.14 11.33
CA LYS A 45 3.20 -1.29 12.29
C LYS A 45 2.00 -0.57 11.68
N LEU A 46 2.20 0.08 10.53
CA LEU A 46 1.13 0.78 9.82
C LEU A 46 0.06 -0.21 9.38
N TRP A 47 0.47 -1.37 8.87
CA TRP A 47 -0.43 -2.43 8.45
C TRP A 47 -1.35 -2.88 9.58
N ASN A 48 -0.78 -3.22 10.74
CA ASN A 48 -1.54 -3.66 11.91
C ASN A 48 -2.46 -2.54 12.44
N ARG A 49 -1.99 -1.29 12.45
CA ARG A 49 -2.82 -0.15 12.87
C ARG A 49 -4.00 0.07 11.93
N TRP A 50 -3.77 0.01 10.62
CA TRP A 50 -4.80 0.25 9.62
C TRP A 50 -5.81 -0.89 9.52
N GLU A 51 -5.38 -2.13 9.82
CA GLU A 51 -6.29 -3.26 9.97
C GLU A 51 -7.20 -3.10 11.19
N SER A 52 -6.63 -2.81 12.37
CA SER A 52 -7.39 -2.64 13.62
C SER A 52 -8.35 -1.44 13.63
N THR A 53 -8.05 -0.38 12.86
CA THR A 53 -8.91 0.80 12.72
C THR A 53 -9.91 0.70 11.56
N GLY A 54 -9.83 -0.37 10.76
CA GLY A 54 -10.65 -0.54 9.55
C GLY A 54 -10.25 0.37 8.37
N LEU A 55 -9.13 1.10 8.48
CA LEU A 55 -8.60 1.93 7.40
C LEU A 55 -8.17 1.09 6.19
N LYS A 56 -7.55 -0.06 6.44
CA LYS A 56 -7.16 -1.02 5.39
C LYS A 56 -8.36 -1.44 4.55
N ARG A 57 -9.50 -1.73 5.19
CA ARG A 57 -10.75 -2.04 4.49
C ARG A 57 -11.24 -0.88 3.61
N LYS A 58 -11.07 0.37 4.05
CA LYS A 58 -11.40 1.54 3.21
C LYS A 58 -10.49 1.67 2.00
N LEU A 59 -9.21 1.30 2.12
CA LEU A 59 -8.30 1.21 0.98
C LEU A 59 -8.73 0.09 0.02
N GLU A 60 -9.11 -1.07 0.54
CA GLU A 60 -9.57 -2.23 -0.25
C GLU A 60 -10.84 -1.96 -1.05
N GLN A 61 -11.66 -1.00 -0.61
CA GLN A 61 -12.82 -0.51 -1.37
C GLN A 61 -12.46 0.34 -2.60
N LYS A 62 -11.19 0.75 -2.73
CA LYS A 62 -10.71 1.65 -3.80
C LYS A 62 -9.58 1.07 -4.62
N LYS A 63 -8.71 0.27 -3.99
CA LYS A 63 -7.51 -0.31 -4.58
C LYS A 63 -7.33 -1.74 -4.08
N ILE A 64 -6.78 -2.61 -4.92
CA ILE A 64 -6.17 -3.85 -4.44
C ILE A 64 -4.97 -3.46 -3.55
N VAL A 65 -4.97 -3.89 -2.29
CA VAL A 65 -3.95 -3.49 -1.30
C VAL A 65 -2.90 -4.58 -1.16
N ILE A 66 -1.67 -4.25 -1.56
CA ILE A 66 -0.54 -5.18 -1.65
C ILE A 66 0.57 -4.67 -0.73
N ARG A 67 1.31 -5.57 -0.09
CA ARG A 67 2.50 -5.22 0.70
C ARG A 67 3.67 -6.13 0.39
N GLU A 68 4.88 -5.59 0.54
CA GLU A 68 6.08 -6.35 0.27
C GLU A 68 6.23 -7.49 1.30
N PRO A 69 6.45 -8.74 0.86
CA PRO A 69 6.70 -9.84 1.77
C PRO A 69 8.01 -9.63 2.52
N ARG A 70 8.01 -9.98 3.80
CA ARG A 70 9.18 -9.83 4.68
C ARG A 70 10.26 -10.90 4.44
N ASN A 71 9.84 -12.06 3.93
CA ASN A 71 10.73 -13.20 3.70
C ASN A 71 11.42 -13.06 2.35
N SER A 72 12.69 -13.44 2.30
CA SER A 72 13.55 -13.40 1.11
C SER A 72 13.11 -14.33 -0.01
N ASP A 73 11.99 -15.05 0.13
CA ASP A 73 11.41 -15.87 -0.93
C ASP A 73 11.13 -15.01 -2.16
N LYS A 74 11.83 -15.31 -3.26
CA LYS A 74 11.69 -14.57 -4.51
C LYS A 74 10.36 -14.84 -5.17
N LEU A 75 9.83 -16.07 -5.04
CA LEU A 75 8.57 -16.46 -5.66
C LEU A 75 7.41 -15.64 -5.10
N ASN A 76 7.34 -15.52 -3.77
CA ASN A 76 6.30 -14.72 -3.12
C ASN A 76 6.36 -13.23 -3.53
N PHE A 77 7.56 -12.69 -3.72
CA PHE A 77 7.74 -11.31 -4.16
C PHE A 77 7.29 -11.08 -5.60
N GLU A 78 7.71 -11.94 -6.52
CA GLU A 78 7.29 -11.88 -7.93
C GLU A 78 5.77 -12.02 -8.08
N ASP A 79 5.14 -12.90 -7.29
CA ASP A 79 3.68 -13.06 -7.28
C ASP A 79 2.95 -11.76 -6.88
N GLN A 80 3.43 -11.06 -5.84
CA GLN A 80 2.84 -9.78 -5.42
C GLN A 80 3.05 -8.67 -6.45
N LEU A 81 4.21 -8.65 -7.11
CA LEU A 81 4.48 -7.71 -8.21
C LEU A 81 3.60 -7.98 -9.43
N ASN A 82 3.46 -9.24 -9.82
CA ASN A 82 2.58 -9.64 -10.91
C ASN A 82 1.14 -9.24 -10.61
N LEU A 83 0.66 -9.49 -9.38
CA LEU A 83 -0.65 -9.03 -8.95
C LEU A 83 -0.81 -7.51 -9.07
N PHE A 84 0.22 -6.74 -8.69
CA PHE A 84 0.22 -5.28 -8.86
C PHE A 84 0.08 -4.91 -10.34
N TYR A 85 0.91 -5.46 -11.23
CA TYR A 85 0.87 -5.16 -12.66
C TYR A 85 -0.43 -5.57 -13.34
N GLU A 86 -0.98 -6.74 -13.01
CA GLU A 86 -2.28 -7.18 -13.51
C GLU A 86 -3.41 -6.23 -13.10
N ALA A 87 -3.33 -5.68 -11.88
CA ALA A 87 -4.29 -4.68 -11.42
C ALA A 87 -4.19 -3.35 -12.18
N LEU A 88 -3.04 -3.01 -12.76
CA LEU A 88 -2.87 -1.77 -13.54
C LEU A 88 -3.45 -1.87 -14.95
N LYS A 89 -3.70 -3.09 -15.45
CA LYS A 89 -4.18 -3.27 -16.82
C LYS A 89 -5.60 -2.71 -16.96
N PRO A 90 -5.91 -1.97 -18.05
CA PRO A 90 -7.26 -1.55 -18.34
C PRO A 90 -8.16 -2.78 -18.44
N GLN A 91 -9.22 -2.83 -17.65
CA GLN A 91 -10.21 -3.90 -17.76
C GLN A 91 -11.41 -3.38 -18.55
N PRO A 92 -11.53 -3.72 -19.85
CA PRO A 92 -12.63 -3.23 -20.71
C PRO A 92 -14.00 -3.74 -20.24
N ASP A 93 -14.04 -4.85 -19.50
CA ASP A 93 -15.27 -5.50 -19.04
C ASP A 93 -15.72 -5.08 -17.63
N ARG A 94 -14.94 -4.23 -16.93
CA ARG A 94 -15.36 -3.65 -15.64
C ARG A 94 -16.27 -2.45 -15.89
N VAL A 95 -17.41 -2.72 -16.51
CA VAL A 95 -18.50 -1.74 -16.60
C VAL A 95 -19.14 -1.65 -15.20
N ASN A 96 -18.77 -0.61 -14.45
CA ASN A 96 -19.58 0.01 -13.40
C ASN A 96 -20.06 -0.82 -12.19
N GLU A 97 -19.45 -1.94 -11.81
CA GLU A 97 -19.92 -2.69 -10.62
C GLU A 97 -19.10 -2.45 -9.33
N THR A 98 -17.84 -2.01 -9.43
CA THR A 98 -17.03 -1.67 -8.24
C THR A 98 -16.17 -0.43 -8.48
N ASP A 99 -16.16 0.49 -7.52
CA ASP A 99 -15.37 1.73 -7.50
C ASP A 99 -13.87 1.47 -7.20
N THR A 100 -13.44 0.22 -7.43
CA THR A 100 -12.10 -0.29 -7.17
C THR A 100 -11.30 -0.30 -8.47
N ASP A 101 -10.49 0.74 -8.67
CA ASP A 101 -9.65 0.93 -9.85
C ASP A 101 -8.16 0.74 -9.49
N GLY A 102 -7.56 -0.36 -9.94
CA GLY A 102 -6.13 -0.64 -9.78
C GLY A 102 -5.66 -1.03 -8.37
N ALA A 103 -4.42 -0.71 -8.02
CA ALA A 103 -3.74 -1.24 -6.84
C ALA A 103 -2.86 -0.20 -6.11
N VAL A 104 -2.65 -0.43 -4.82
CA VAL A 104 -1.62 0.23 -4.01
C VAL A 104 -0.65 -0.83 -3.50
N PHE A 105 0.64 -0.63 -3.77
CA PHE A 105 1.71 -1.51 -3.31
C PHE A 105 2.61 -0.78 -2.30
N PHE A 106 2.61 -1.26 -1.06
CA PHE A 106 3.53 -0.80 -0.03
C PHE A 106 4.85 -1.57 -0.07
N ALA A 107 5.90 -0.90 -0.54
CA ALA A 107 7.27 -1.41 -0.66
C ALA A 107 8.19 -0.80 0.41
N VAL A 108 9.37 -1.39 0.62
CA VAL A 108 10.38 -0.90 1.56
C VAL A 108 11.58 -0.33 0.80
N CYS A 109 12.07 0.84 1.20
CA CYS A 109 13.32 1.42 0.68
C CYS A 109 14.50 0.48 0.98
N ARG A 110 15.35 0.20 -0.02
CA ARG A 110 16.37 -0.86 -0.02
C ARG A 110 15.81 -2.29 0.09
N GLY A 111 14.52 -2.47 -0.16
CA GLY A 111 13.90 -3.75 -0.46
C GLY A 111 14.04 -4.09 -1.94
N LYS A 112 13.61 -5.30 -2.33
CA LYS A 112 13.81 -5.83 -3.70
C LYS A 112 13.25 -4.90 -4.79
N VAL A 113 12.12 -4.22 -4.52
CA VAL A 113 11.48 -3.26 -5.44
C VAL A 113 12.38 -2.05 -5.73
N SER A 114 13.18 -1.63 -4.76
CA SER A 114 13.95 -0.38 -4.86
C SER A 114 15.32 -0.53 -5.52
N GLU A 115 15.77 -1.77 -5.77
CA GLU A 115 17.03 -2.06 -6.47
C GLU A 115 16.82 -2.32 -7.98
N GLY A 116 15.58 -2.51 -8.41
CA GLY A 116 15.18 -2.64 -9.81
C GLY A 116 13.79 -3.26 -9.93
N LEU A 117 12.87 -2.53 -10.56
CA LEU A 117 11.58 -3.03 -11.07
C LEU A 117 11.74 -3.46 -12.52
#